data_AF-A0A3M2AC60-F1
#
_entry.id   AF-A0A3M2AC60-F1
#
_cell.length_a   1.000
_cell.length_b   1.000
_cell.length_c   1.000
_cell.angle_alpha   90.00
_cell.angle_beta   90.00
_cell.angle_gamma   90.00
#
_symmetry.space_group_name_H-M   'P 1'
#
loop_
_entity.id
_entity.type
_entity.pdbx_description
1 polymer ?
#
loop_
_entity_poly.entity_id
_entity_poly.type
_entity_poly.pdbx_seq_one_letter_code
_entity_poly.pdbx_strand_id
1 'polypeptide(L)'
;MQTIYLNSEDDIVSICDQLAWAQAQRVVFVLPPDDAPMLDGLDLVRLRRYADRLRCEVALVTTDKALRRLAQGAGVPVFATEVAARTNRRGWWRGRRRQMQIGLPATSAPMLAAWRTALDEQRRSLTWHELTWRQWGVRYLVLLAVCLGISLLVVAFLYYVPTATVTLPLEAWPVQATRIVTADPAVDGVLADSGVLPARLITVTQTWQGDLVPTGVVEVPGTSARGRVLFVNETADPVVIPAGTELSTETGVVFQTLETITLAGVLGSTAEVEVTAVSPGPEGNVPADTVT
;
A
#
# COMPACT_ATOMS: atom_id res chain seq x y z
N MET A 1 -48.25 -42.35 -18.41
CA MET A 1 -47.20 -43.20 -18.97
C MET A 1 -46.17 -42.25 -19.52
N GLN A 2 -44.94 -42.36 -19.04
CA GLN A 2 -43.83 -41.51 -19.45
C GLN A 2 -42.85 -42.37 -20.26
N THR A 3 -42.38 -41.84 -21.37
CA THR A 3 -41.35 -42.47 -22.20
C THR A 3 -40.04 -41.75 -21.92
N ILE A 4 -38.98 -42.50 -21.63
CA ILE A 4 -37.64 -41.99 -21.39
C ILE A 4 -36.71 -42.64 -22.43
N TYR A 5 -35.99 -41.81 -23.17
CA TYR A 5 -35.00 -42.29 -24.13
C TYR A 5 -33.68 -42.46 -23.40
N LEU A 6 -33.12 -43.67 -23.49
CA LEU A 6 -31.81 -43.96 -22.92
C LEU A 6 -30.71 -43.69 -23.96
N ASN A 7 -29.56 -43.24 -23.49
CA ASN A 7 -28.36 -43.10 -24.30
C ASN A 7 -27.45 -44.33 -24.10
N SER A 8 -26.43 -44.48 -24.95
CA SER A 8 -25.46 -45.60 -24.85
C SER A 8 -24.59 -45.55 -23.60
N GLU A 9 -24.38 -44.36 -23.03
CA GLU A 9 -23.62 -44.14 -21.80
C GLU A 9 -24.47 -44.29 -20.52
N ASP A 10 -25.77 -44.58 -20.63
CA ASP A 10 -26.64 -44.71 -19.47
C ASP A 10 -26.46 -46.05 -18.74
N ASP A 11 -25.81 -46.00 -17.58
CA ASP A 11 -25.65 -47.13 -16.67
C ASP A 11 -26.90 -47.39 -15.81
N ILE A 12 -26.96 -48.56 -15.18
CA ILE A 12 -28.07 -48.98 -14.29
C ILE A 12 -28.39 -47.95 -13.18
N VAL A 13 -27.37 -47.23 -12.68
CA VAL A 13 -27.55 -46.18 -11.66
C VAL A 13 -28.33 -45.00 -12.25
N SER A 14 -27.90 -44.51 -13.42
CA SER A 14 -28.55 -43.42 -14.15
C SER A 14 -30.00 -43.76 -14.50
N ILE A 15 -30.26 -45.00 -14.94
CA ILE A 15 -31.61 -45.47 -15.25
C ILE A 15 -32.50 -45.50 -13.99
N CYS A 16 -31.95 -45.92 -12.84
CA CYS A 16 -32.69 -45.93 -11.58
C CYS A 16 -33.00 -44.50 -11.09
N ASP A 17 -32.06 -43.56 -11.24
CA ASP A 17 -32.29 -42.15 -10.89
C ASP A 17 -33.34 -41.50 -11.79
N GLN A 18 -33.26 -41.74 -13.11
CA GLN A 18 -34.29 -41.30 -14.06
C GLN A 18 -35.67 -41.89 -13.72
N LEU A 19 -35.71 -43.14 -13.25
CA LEU A 19 -36.95 -43.77 -12.78
C LEU A 19 -37.48 -43.12 -11.49
N ALA A 20 -36.60 -42.74 -10.57
CA ALA A 20 -36.98 -42.08 -9.32
C ALA A 20 -37.59 -40.69 -9.56
N TRP A 21 -37.09 -39.97 -10.57
CA TRP A 21 -37.61 -38.66 -10.96
C TRP A 21 -38.87 -38.74 -11.83
N ALA A 22 -39.16 -39.89 -12.43
CA ALA A 22 -40.35 -40.11 -13.22
C ALA A 22 -41.60 -40.14 -12.32
N GLN A 23 -42.45 -39.11 -12.40
CA GLN A 23 -43.69 -39.01 -11.62
C GLN A 23 -44.85 -39.86 -12.18
N ALA A 24 -44.56 -40.81 -13.07
CA ALA A 24 -45.56 -41.64 -13.71
C ALA A 24 -45.58 -43.06 -13.12
N GLN A 25 -46.78 -43.59 -12.85
CA GLN A 25 -46.98 -44.99 -12.45
C GLN A 25 -46.48 -46.03 -13.48
N ARG A 26 -46.24 -45.58 -14.72
CA ARG A 26 -45.83 -46.40 -15.86
C ARG A 26 -44.75 -45.69 -16.65
N VAL A 27 -43.57 -46.29 -16.70
CA VAL A 27 -42.40 -45.74 -17.38
C VAL A 27 -41.92 -46.73 -18.44
N VAL A 28 -41.64 -46.23 -19.63
CA VAL A 28 -41.08 -47.02 -20.73
C VAL A 28 -39.72 -46.45 -21.09
N PHE A 29 -38.70 -47.29 -21.03
CA PHE A 29 -37.36 -46.94 -21.50
C PHE A 29 -37.21 -47.39 -22.95
N VAL A 30 -36.87 -46.45 -23.82
CA VAL A 30 -36.60 -46.71 -25.24
C VAL A 30 -35.11 -46.74 -25.42
N LEU A 31 -34.60 -47.90 -25.84
CA LEU A 31 -33.19 -48.07 -26.13
C LEU A 31 -32.96 -47.80 -27.61
N PRO A 32 -31.87 -47.09 -27.96
CA PRO A 32 -31.50 -46.85 -29.35
C PRO A 32 -31.20 -48.18 -30.05
N PRO A 33 -31.57 -48.34 -31.33
CA PRO A 33 -31.50 -49.62 -32.03
C PRO A 33 -30.06 -50.10 -32.31
N ASP A 34 -29.12 -49.17 -32.49
CA ASP A 34 -27.74 -49.47 -32.92
C ASP A 34 -26.72 -49.35 -31.79
N ASP A 35 -27.05 -48.66 -30.69
CA ASP A 35 -26.11 -48.34 -29.60
C ASP A 35 -26.76 -48.48 -28.22
N ALA A 36 -27.30 -49.67 -27.95
CA ALA A 36 -27.99 -49.94 -26.69
C ALA A 36 -26.98 -49.96 -25.51
N PRO A 37 -27.33 -49.37 -24.34
CA PRO A 37 -26.48 -49.43 -23.15
C PRO A 37 -26.20 -50.89 -22.75
N MET A 38 -24.98 -51.15 -22.29
CA MET A 38 -24.51 -52.49 -21.96
C MET A 38 -25.13 -52.98 -20.65
N LEU A 39 -26.38 -53.46 -20.73
CA LEU A 39 -27.15 -53.92 -19.57
C LEU A 39 -27.02 -55.44 -19.38
N ASP A 40 -26.45 -55.84 -18.26
CA ASP A 40 -26.33 -57.24 -17.89
C ASP A 40 -27.63 -57.78 -17.26
N GLY A 41 -27.73 -59.10 -17.20
CA GLY A 41 -28.84 -59.78 -16.52
C GLY A 41 -29.03 -59.33 -15.07
N LEU A 42 -27.94 -59.01 -14.36
CA LEU A 42 -27.99 -58.51 -12.98
C LEU A 42 -28.59 -57.10 -12.90
N ASP A 43 -28.31 -56.25 -13.88
CA ASP A 43 -28.80 -54.87 -13.92
C ASP A 43 -30.31 -54.83 -14.16
N LEU A 44 -30.81 -55.71 -15.02
CA LEU A 44 -32.25 -55.87 -15.24
C LEU A 44 -32.98 -56.36 -13.98
N VAL A 45 -32.34 -57.21 -13.16
CA VAL A 45 -32.87 -57.64 -11.86
C VAL A 45 -32.87 -56.48 -10.86
N ARG A 46 -31.82 -55.66 -10.85
CA ARG A 46 -31.73 -54.45 -10.02
C ARG A 46 -32.82 -53.45 -10.40
N LEU A 47 -32.97 -53.16 -11.70
CA LEU A 47 -34.01 -52.28 -12.24
C LEU A 47 -35.40 -52.77 -11.84
N ARG A 48 -35.69 -54.07 -12.01
CA ARG A 48 -36.98 -54.66 -11.64
C ARG A 48 -37.27 -54.48 -10.15
N ARG A 49 -36.29 -54.79 -9.30
CA ARG A 49 -36.42 -54.67 -7.83
C ARG A 49 -36.63 -53.21 -7.40
N TYR A 50 -35.94 -52.28 -8.06
CA TYR A 50 -36.05 -50.86 -7.77
C TYR A 50 -37.42 -50.31 -8.21
N ALA A 51 -37.90 -50.70 -9.39
CA ALA A 51 -39.25 -50.39 -9.87
C ALA A 51 -40.35 -50.94 -8.94
N ASP A 52 -40.20 -52.19 -8.45
CA ASP A 52 -41.13 -52.80 -7.51
C ASP A 52 -41.18 -52.03 -6.16
N ARG A 53 -40.05 -51.46 -5.70
CA ARG A 53 -40.02 -50.60 -4.50
C ARG A 53 -40.76 -49.28 -4.72
N LEU A 54 -40.57 -48.66 -5.88
CA LEU A 54 -41.24 -47.40 -6.24
C LEU A 54 -42.71 -47.60 -6.63
N ARG A 55 -43.20 -48.84 -6.69
CA ARG A 55 -44.56 -49.19 -7.14
C ARG A 55 -44.85 -48.69 -8.57
N CYS A 56 -43.80 -48.54 -9.36
CA CYS A 56 -43.87 -48.12 -10.75
C CYS A 56 -43.73 -49.34 -11.65
N GLU A 57 -44.56 -49.44 -12.69
CA GLU A 57 -44.37 -50.47 -13.70
C GLU A 57 -43.37 -49.95 -14.75
N VAL A 58 -42.36 -50.77 -15.07
CA VAL A 58 -41.32 -50.44 -16.04
C VAL A 58 -41.36 -51.42 -17.19
N ALA A 59 -41.21 -50.92 -18.42
CA ALA A 59 -41.04 -51.72 -19.62
C ALA A 59 -39.88 -51.21 -20.47
N LEU A 60 -39.28 -52.11 -21.25
CA LEU A 60 -38.20 -51.77 -22.19
C LEU A 60 -38.71 -51.86 -23.62
N VAL A 61 -38.32 -50.92 -24.48
CA VAL A 61 -38.48 -50.99 -25.93
C VAL A 61 -37.10 -51.24 -26.53
N THR A 62 -36.89 -52.44 -27.05
CA THR A 62 -35.63 -52.81 -27.71
C THR A 62 -35.90 -53.81 -28.84
N THR A 63 -35.13 -53.67 -29.92
CA THR A 63 -35.09 -54.60 -31.05
C THR A 63 -34.08 -55.74 -30.85
N ASP A 64 -33.15 -55.60 -29.89
CA ASP A 64 -32.12 -56.61 -29.64
C ASP A 64 -32.72 -57.89 -29.03
N LYS A 65 -32.40 -59.02 -29.67
CA LYS A 65 -32.85 -60.36 -29.25
C LYS A 65 -32.15 -60.81 -27.97
N ALA A 66 -30.88 -60.45 -27.75
CA ALA A 66 -30.13 -60.88 -26.57
C ALA A 66 -30.68 -60.18 -25.32
N LEU A 67 -30.75 -58.85 -25.34
CA LEU A 67 -31.30 -58.07 -24.24
C LEU A 67 -32.78 -58.39 -23.97
N ARG A 68 -33.58 -58.62 -25.02
CA ARG A 68 -34.98 -59.05 -24.87
C ARG A 68 -35.11 -60.36 -24.09
N ARG A 69 -34.21 -61.34 -24.31
CA ARG A 69 -34.22 -62.61 -23.57
C ARG A 69 -33.84 -62.39 -22.10
N LEU A 70 -32.82 -61.57 -21.84
CA LEU A 70 -32.38 -61.25 -20.48
C LEU A 70 -33.48 -60.52 -19.70
N ALA A 71 -34.11 -59.50 -20.31
CA ALA A 71 -35.18 -58.73 -19.68
C ALA A 71 -36.44 -59.58 -19.42
N GLN A 72 -36.80 -60.46 -20.36
CA GLN A 72 -37.87 -61.44 -20.13
C GLN A 72 -37.53 -62.43 -19.01
N GLY A 73 -36.27 -62.87 -18.91
CA GLY A 73 -35.78 -63.71 -17.82
C GLY A 73 -35.84 -63.03 -16.45
N ALA A 74 -35.58 -61.72 -16.41
CA ALA A 74 -35.66 -60.89 -15.20
C ALA A 74 -37.10 -60.45 -14.83
N GLY A 75 -38.11 -60.77 -15.65
CA GLY A 75 -39.50 -60.39 -15.40
C GLY A 75 -39.85 -58.95 -15.79
N VAL A 76 -39.03 -58.31 -16.62
CA VAL A 76 -39.30 -56.97 -17.18
C VAL A 76 -40.02 -57.13 -18.54
N PRO A 77 -41.21 -56.52 -18.74
CA PRO A 77 -41.92 -56.57 -20.02
C PRO A 77 -41.14 -55.83 -21.12
N VAL A 78 -41.03 -56.46 -22.30
CA VAL A 78 -40.31 -55.90 -23.46
C VAL A 78 -41.26 -55.75 -24.65
N PHE A 79 -41.21 -54.59 -25.29
CA PHE A 79 -41.98 -54.26 -26.50
C PHE A 79 -41.05 -53.96 -27.68
N ALA A 80 -41.51 -54.20 -28.91
CA ALA A 80 -40.73 -53.92 -30.11
C ALA A 80 -40.83 -52.47 -30.57
N THR A 81 -41.92 -51.77 -30.20
CA THR A 81 -42.17 -50.37 -30.57
C THR A 81 -42.82 -49.62 -29.42
N GLU A 82 -42.61 -48.32 -29.36
CA GLU A 82 -43.25 -47.41 -28.40
C GLU A 82 -44.78 -47.46 -28.49
N VAL A 83 -45.29 -47.52 -29.72
CA VAL A 83 -46.73 -47.60 -30.00
C VAL A 83 -47.33 -48.88 -29.42
N ALA A 84 -46.61 -50.01 -29.50
CA ALA A 84 -47.04 -51.26 -28.90
C ALA A 84 -47.05 -51.18 -27.35
N ALA A 85 -46.08 -50.50 -26.75
CA ALA A 85 -46.02 -50.30 -25.31
C ALA A 85 -47.19 -49.45 -24.78
N ARG A 86 -47.62 -48.43 -25.54
CA ARG A 86 -48.72 -47.52 -25.15
C ARG A 86 -50.10 -48.14 -25.29
N THR A 87 -50.32 -48.92 -26.35
CA THR A 87 -51.64 -49.49 -26.67
C THR A 87 -51.92 -50.81 -25.94
N ASN A 88 -50.89 -51.63 -25.69
CA ASN A 88 -51.07 -52.98 -25.16
C ASN A 88 -50.97 -53.06 -23.62
N ARG A 89 -52.04 -52.66 -22.92
CA ARG A 89 -52.10 -52.74 -21.44
C ARG A 89 -51.92 -54.15 -20.87
N ARG A 90 -52.28 -55.21 -21.62
CA ARG A 90 -52.15 -56.61 -21.16
C ARG A 90 -50.69 -57.09 -21.16
N GLY A 91 -49.82 -56.51 -21.98
CA GLY A 91 -48.40 -56.86 -22.07
C GLY A 91 -47.61 -56.51 -20.80
N TRP A 92 -48.00 -55.44 -20.11
CA TRP A 92 -47.38 -54.97 -18.87
C TRP A 92 -47.53 -55.97 -17.72
N TRP A 93 -48.69 -56.65 -17.65
CA TRP A 93 -49.00 -57.62 -16.60
C TRP A 93 -48.31 -58.98 -16.75
N ARG A 94 -47.85 -59.36 -17.97
CA ARG A 94 -47.24 -60.68 -18.20
C ARG A 94 -45.85 -60.86 -17.57
N GLY A 95 -45.12 -59.77 -17.31
CA GLY A 95 -43.84 -59.82 -16.58
C GLY A 95 -43.99 -60.24 -15.11
N ARG A 96 -45.17 -60.04 -14.52
CA ARG A 96 -45.42 -60.30 -13.09
C ARG A 96 -45.57 -61.79 -12.73
N ARG A 97 -45.82 -62.68 -13.71
CA ARG A 97 -46.16 -64.10 -13.47
C ARG A 97 -45.00 -65.09 -13.56
N ARG A 98 -43.80 -64.67 -13.94
CA ARG A 98 -42.60 -65.51 -13.87
C ARG A 98 -41.65 -64.93 -12.84
N GLN A 99 -41.87 -65.28 -11.57
CA GLN A 99 -40.77 -65.30 -10.61
C GLN A 99 -39.83 -66.42 -11.06
N MET A 100 -38.83 -66.09 -11.88
CA MET A 100 -37.67 -66.95 -12.05
C MET A 100 -37.00 -67.00 -10.66
N GLN A 101 -36.85 -68.19 -10.07
CA GLN A 101 -35.98 -68.37 -8.91
C GLN A 101 -34.58 -67.96 -9.34
N ILE A 102 -34.15 -66.75 -8.98
CA ILE A 102 -32.76 -66.33 -9.15
C ILE A 102 -32.00 -66.96 -8.00
N GLY A 103 -31.58 -68.20 -8.23
CA GLY A 103 -30.81 -69.06 -7.36
C GLY A 103 -30.38 -70.29 -8.16
N LEU A 104 -29.24 -70.89 -7.83
CA LEU A 104 -28.78 -72.10 -8.53
C LEU A 104 -29.88 -73.19 -8.46
N PRO A 105 -30.18 -73.88 -9.56
CA PRO A 105 -31.13 -74.99 -9.54
C PRO A 105 -30.67 -76.02 -8.50
N ALA A 106 -31.56 -76.38 -7.58
CA ALA A 106 -31.33 -77.41 -6.56
C ALA A 106 -31.00 -78.79 -7.18
N THR A 107 -31.21 -78.95 -8.50
CA THR A 107 -30.86 -80.14 -9.30
C THR A 107 -29.36 -80.31 -9.55
N SER A 108 -28.49 -79.52 -8.93
CA SER A 108 -27.03 -79.70 -8.99
C SER A 108 -26.47 -80.48 -7.79
N ALA A 109 -27.30 -81.00 -6.88
CA ALA A 109 -26.84 -81.77 -5.72
C ALA A 109 -25.82 -82.90 -6.04
N PRO A 110 -26.01 -83.74 -7.09
CA PRO A 110 -25.01 -84.76 -7.41
C PRO A 110 -23.75 -84.17 -8.09
N MET A 111 -23.91 -83.10 -8.88
CA MET A 111 -22.76 -82.43 -9.53
C MET A 111 -21.91 -81.67 -8.51
N LEU A 112 -22.52 -80.99 -7.55
CA LEU A 112 -21.85 -80.33 -6.42
C LEU A 112 -21.15 -81.36 -5.51
N ALA A 113 -21.72 -82.54 -5.32
CA ALA A 113 -21.06 -83.62 -4.58
C ALA A 113 -19.79 -84.10 -5.32
N ALA A 114 -19.88 -84.31 -6.64
CA ALA A 114 -18.72 -84.68 -7.46
C ALA A 114 -17.65 -83.58 -7.51
N TRP A 115 -18.06 -82.31 -7.59
CA TRP A 115 -17.14 -81.18 -7.55
C TRP A 115 -16.50 -81.00 -6.18
N ARG A 116 -17.23 -81.27 -5.09
CA ARG A 116 -16.68 -81.28 -3.73
C ARG A 116 -15.61 -82.35 -3.56
N THR A 117 -15.85 -83.58 -4.03
CA THR A 117 -14.85 -84.65 -3.95
C THR A 117 -13.62 -84.36 -4.80
N ALA A 118 -13.80 -83.81 -6.00
CA ALA A 118 -12.67 -83.41 -6.87
C ALA A 118 -11.85 -82.27 -6.28
N LEU A 119 -12.50 -81.27 -5.67
CA LEU A 119 -11.82 -80.18 -4.97
C LEU A 119 -11.11 -80.67 -3.71
N ASP A 120 -11.69 -81.60 -2.96
CA ASP A 120 -11.06 -82.18 -1.77
C ASP A 120 -9.82 -83.03 -2.11
N GLU A 121 -9.81 -83.74 -3.24
CA GLU A 121 -8.62 -84.41 -3.76
C GLU A 121 -7.51 -83.43 -4.14
N GLN A 122 -7.86 -82.33 -4.82
CA GLN A 122 -6.92 -81.26 -5.16
C GLN A 122 -6.45 -80.47 -3.92
N ARG A 123 -7.25 -80.43 -2.85
CA ARG A 123 -6.87 -79.82 -1.57
C ARG A 123 -5.98 -80.73 -0.73
N ARG A 124 -6.05 -82.05 -0.91
CA ARG A 124 -5.15 -83.04 -0.28
C ARG A 124 -3.77 -83.08 -0.94
N SER A 125 -3.65 -82.74 -2.23
CA SER A 125 -2.33 -82.50 -2.83
C SER A 125 -1.72 -81.15 -2.41
N LEU A 126 -2.53 -80.24 -1.86
CA LEU A 126 -2.12 -79.08 -1.05
C LEU A 126 -2.04 -79.45 0.44
N THR A 127 -1.52 -80.64 0.74
CA THR A 127 -1.11 -80.99 2.09
C THR A 127 -0.01 -80.02 2.49
N TRP A 128 -0.37 -79.10 3.38
CA TRP A 128 0.60 -78.37 4.19
C TRP A 128 1.53 -79.42 4.78
N HIS A 129 2.77 -79.47 4.27
CA HIS A 129 3.82 -80.26 4.91
C HIS A 129 3.77 -79.91 6.39
N GLU A 130 3.76 -80.91 7.26
CA GLU A 130 3.97 -80.70 8.69
C GLU A 130 5.35 -80.05 8.83
N LEU A 131 5.36 -78.71 8.86
CA LEU A 131 6.60 -77.98 8.99
C LEU A 131 7.13 -78.33 10.37
N THR A 132 8.17 -79.15 10.37
CA THR A 132 8.93 -79.49 11.57
C THR A 132 9.34 -78.22 12.30
N TRP A 133 9.44 -78.26 13.63
CA TRP A 133 9.83 -77.12 14.47
C TRP A 133 11.07 -76.35 13.97
N ARG A 134 12.01 -77.04 13.27
CA ARG A 134 13.16 -76.44 12.58
C ARG A 134 12.75 -75.49 11.44
N GLN A 135 11.77 -75.83 10.62
CA GLN A 135 11.30 -75.01 9.50
C GLN A 135 10.48 -73.80 9.98
N TRP A 136 9.77 -73.92 11.11
CA TRP A 136 9.21 -72.77 11.81
C TRP A 136 10.31 -71.84 12.33
N GLY A 137 11.37 -72.40 12.92
CA GLY A 137 12.55 -71.65 13.32
C GLY A 137 13.20 -70.87 12.17
N VAL A 138 13.40 -71.51 11.01
CA VAL A 138 13.94 -70.83 9.82
C VAL A 138 12.99 -69.73 9.32
N ARG A 139 11.67 -69.95 9.29
CA ARG A 139 10.70 -68.92 8.88
C ARG A 139 10.72 -67.69 9.79
N TYR A 140 10.76 -67.89 11.10
CA TYR A 140 10.89 -66.78 12.05
C TYR A 140 12.24 -66.08 11.94
N LEU A 141 13.32 -66.81 11.70
CA LEU A 141 14.65 -66.25 11.50
C LEU A 141 14.72 -65.40 10.23
N VAL A 142 14.10 -65.84 9.13
CA VAL A 142 13.97 -65.06 7.89
C VAL A 142 13.12 -63.81 8.11
N LEU A 143 11.97 -63.91 8.79
CA LEU A 143 11.15 -62.75 9.14
C LEU A 143 11.88 -61.74 10.01
N LEU A 144 12.65 -62.22 10.99
CA LEU A 144 13.47 -61.40 11.85
C LEU A 144 14.60 -60.72 11.06
N ALA A 145 15.27 -61.44 10.16
CA ALA A 145 16.30 -60.87 9.28
C ALA A 145 15.74 -59.79 8.36
N VAL A 146 14.53 -59.97 7.81
CA VAL A 146 13.84 -58.97 6.99
C VAL A 146 13.47 -57.74 7.82
N CYS A 147 12.87 -57.93 9.01
CA CYS A 147 12.55 -56.82 9.90
C CYS A 147 13.81 -56.03 10.30
N LEU A 148 14.91 -56.73 10.58
CA LEU A 148 16.18 -56.12 10.96
C LEU A 148 16.80 -55.36 9.79
N GLY A 149 16.70 -55.89 8.56
CA GLY A 149 17.10 -55.18 7.34
C GLY A 149 16.27 -53.92 7.08
N ILE A 150 14.95 -53.98 7.26
CA ILE A 150 14.07 -52.80 7.13
C ILE A 150 14.39 -51.77 8.22
N SER A 151 14.60 -52.20 9.46
CA SER A 151 15.01 -51.31 10.55
C SER A 151 16.32 -50.60 10.24
N LEU A 152 17.29 -51.31 9.66
CA LEU A 152 18.58 -50.74 9.30
C LEU A 152 18.47 -49.72 8.16
N LEU A 153 17.59 -49.99 7.18
CA LEU A 153 17.23 -49.03 6.13
C LEU A 153 16.58 -47.76 6.68
N VAL A 154 15.66 -47.90 7.64
CA VAL A 154 15.00 -46.74 8.28
C VAL A 154 16.00 -45.89 9.07
N VAL A 155 16.89 -46.54 9.84
CA VAL A 155 17.94 -45.84 10.59
C VAL A 155 18.91 -45.13 9.63
N ALA A 156 19.33 -45.80 8.56
CA ALA A 156 20.17 -45.17 7.54
C ALA A 156 19.47 -43.98 6.91
N PHE A 157 18.19 -44.12 6.52
CA PHE A 157 17.40 -43.03 5.97
C PHE A 157 17.37 -41.83 6.92
N LEU A 158 17.02 -42.05 8.20
CA LEU A 158 16.97 -41.00 9.22
C LEU A 158 18.34 -40.33 9.46
N TYR A 159 19.43 -41.10 9.42
CA TYR A 159 20.79 -40.58 9.58
C TYR A 159 21.22 -39.73 8.38
N TYR A 160 20.82 -40.10 7.16
CA TYR A 160 21.15 -39.38 5.94
C TYR A 160 20.19 -38.25 5.60
N VAL A 161 19.09 -38.03 6.34
CA VAL A 161 18.22 -36.86 6.12
C VAL A 161 19.02 -35.59 6.42
N PRO A 162 19.31 -34.76 5.40
CA PRO A 162 20.02 -33.51 5.64
C PRO A 162 19.07 -32.50 6.30
N THR A 163 19.50 -31.92 7.41
CA THR A 163 18.82 -30.76 8.01
C THR A 163 19.12 -29.51 7.18
N ALA A 164 18.08 -28.94 6.58
CA ALA A 164 18.17 -27.67 5.86
C ALA A 164 17.75 -26.52 6.78
N THR A 165 18.71 -25.69 7.21
CA THR A 165 18.45 -24.43 7.89
C THR A 165 18.18 -23.34 6.86
N VAL A 166 16.91 -22.95 6.71
CA VAL A 166 16.51 -21.84 5.85
C VAL A 166 16.70 -20.53 6.63
N THR A 167 17.79 -19.82 6.38
CA THR A 167 17.97 -18.46 6.86
C THR A 167 17.39 -17.49 5.84
N LEU A 168 16.33 -16.78 6.22
CA LEU A 168 15.75 -15.69 5.41
C LEU A 168 16.40 -14.38 5.87
N PRO A 169 17.39 -13.83 5.13
CA PRO A 169 17.84 -12.47 5.41
C PRO A 169 16.71 -11.52 5.00
N LEU A 170 16.08 -10.86 5.98
CA LEU A 170 15.14 -9.78 5.68
C LEU A 170 15.94 -8.56 5.23
N GLU A 171 15.81 -8.20 3.96
CA GLU A 171 16.41 -6.99 3.42
C GLU A 171 15.54 -5.79 3.79
N ALA A 172 16.01 -4.97 4.73
CA ALA A 172 15.33 -3.78 5.19
C ALA A 172 15.68 -2.59 4.29
N TRP A 173 14.68 -2.02 3.62
CA TRP A 173 14.83 -0.81 2.81
C TRP A 173 14.59 0.42 3.70
N PRO A 174 15.53 1.36 3.82
CA PRO A 174 15.32 2.58 4.58
C PRO A 174 14.28 3.45 3.85
N VAL A 175 13.09 3.62 4.45
CA VAL A 175 12.08 4.56 3.97
C VAL A 175 12.49 5.96 4.41
N GLN A 176 12.98 6.77 3.48
CA GLN A 176 13.24 8.19 3.71
C GLN A 176 12.02 9.00 3.28
N ALA A 177 11.42 9.73 4.22
CA ALA A 177 10.31 10.65 3.95
C ALA A 177 10.82 12.08 4.00
N THR A 178 10.89 12.75 2.85
CA THR A 178 11.20 14.18 2.77
C THR A 178 9.91 14.96 2.96
N ARG A 179 9.79 15.67 4.09
CA ARG A 179 8.64 16.53 4.39
C ARG A 179 9.09 17.99 4.35
N ILE A 180 8.43 18.79 3.53
CA ILE A 180 8.66 20.24 3.49
C ILE A 180 7.96 20.83 4.71
N VAL A 181 8.72 21.59 5.51
CA VAL A 181 8.23 22.28 6.70
C VAL A 181 8.40 23.77 6.47
N THR A 182 7.31 24.54 6.64
CA THR A 182 7.30 25.98 6.42
C THR A 182 7.27 26.70 7.77
N ALA A 183 8.21 27.60 8.00
CA ALA A 183 8.28 28.42 9.19
C ALA A 183 7.56 29.75 8.92
N ASP A 184 6.43 30.00 9.58
CA ASP A 184 5.61 31.20 9.41
C ASP A 184 5.47 31.96 10.74
N PRO A 185 5.89 33.24 10.81
CA PRO A 185 5.73 34.06 12.02
C PRO A 185 4.30 34.53 12.31
N ALA A 186 3.33 34.30 11.42
CA ALA A 186 1.93 34.65 11.63
C ALA A 186 1.11 33.59 12.39
N VAL A 187 1.69 32.41 12.64
CA VAL A 187 1.00 31.28 13.26
C VAL A 187 1.55 31.07 14.67
N ASP A 188 0.67 30.97 15.68
CA ASP A 188 1.05 30.81 17.09
C ASP A 188 1.23 29.33 17.54
N GLY A 189 0.82 28.36 16.71
CA GLY A 189 0.82 26.94 17.05
C GLY A 189 1.26 26.02 15.91
N VAL A 190 1.67 24.80 16.25
CA VAL A 190 2.11 23.81 15.26
C VAL A 190 0.91 23.28 14.46
N LEU A 191 0.90 23.52 13.15
CA LEU A 191 -0.09 22.96 12.23
C LEU A 191 0.50 21.70 11.57
N ALA A 192 0.34 20.57 12.26
CA ALA A 192 0.94 19.29 11.87
C ALA A 192 0.44 18.76 10.53
N ASP A 193 -0.77 19.12 10.09
CA ASP A 193 -1.34 18.65 8.82
C ASP A 193 -0.74 19.38 7.61
N SER A 194 -0.59 20.71 7.70
CA SER A 194 -0.02 21.55 6.63
C SER A 194 1.50 21.68 6.70
N GLY A 195 2.14 21.19 7.77
CA GLY A 195 3.59 21.29 7.94
C GLY A 195 4.08 22.70 8.26
N VAL A 196 3.23 23.54 8.86
CA VAL A 196 3.56 24.92 9.22
C VAL A 196 3.93 25.01 10.71
N LEU A 197 5.06 25.63 11.00
CA LEU A 197 5.57 25.84 12.35
C LEU A 197 5.64 27.34 12.69
N PRO A 198 5.39 27.72 13.96
CA PRO A 198 5.56 29.09 14.42
C PRO A 198 7.01 29.53 14.27
N ALA A 199 7.23 30.73 13.75
CA ALA A 199 8.54 31.33 13.60
C ALA A 199 8.62 32.70 14.26
N ARG A 200 9.84 33.21 14.48
CA ARG A 200 10.07 34.56 15.01
C ARG A 200 10.98 35.33 14.08
N LEU A 201 10.55 36.52 13.67
CA LEU A 201 11.38 37.45 12.92
C LEU A 201 12.42 38.08 13.86
N ILE A 202 13.70 37.96 13.48
CA ILE A 202 14.82 38.63 14.15
C ILE A 202 15.31 39.72 13.21
N THR A 203 14.97 40.97 13.49
CA THR A 203 15.42 42.11 12.71
C THR A 203 16.75 42.60 13.27
N VAL A 204 17.79 42.61 12.43
CA VAL A 204 19.10 43.18 12.77
C VAL A 204 19.21 44.54 12.08
N THR A 205 19.12 45.62 12.86
CA THR A 205 19.35 46.97 12.35
C THR A 205 20.85 47.24 12.34
N GLN A 206 21.43 47.39 11.15
CA GLN A 206 22.80 47.84 10.99
C GLN A 206 22.83 49.33 10.69
N THR A 207 23.46 50.10 11.56
CA THR A 207 23.67 51.53 11.37
C THR A 207 25.04 51.74 10.73
N TRP A 208 25.07 52.36 9.56
CA TRP A 208 26.31 52.78 8.91
C TRP A 208 26.57 54.25 9.17
N GLN A 209 27.82 54.58 9.45
CA GLN A 209 28.30 55.95 9.57
C GLN A 209 29.48 56.12 8.61
N GLY A 210 29.46 57.21 7.85
CA GLY A 210 30.52 57.56 6.91
C GLY A 210 30.85 59.03 7.03
N ASP A 211 32.14 59.34 7.13
CA ASP A 211 32.63 60.71 7.19
C ASP A 211 32.85 61.22 5.76
N LEU A 212 32.24 62.36 5.44
CA LEU A 212 32.41 63.07 4.17
C LEU A 212 33.30 64.29 4.41
N VAL A 213 34.29 64.51 3.54
CA VAL A 213 35.06 65.75 3.54
C VAL A 213 34.20 66.84 2.87
N PRO A 214 33.82 67.92 3.58
CA PRO A 214 33.07 69.00 2.97
C PRO A 214 33.95 69.76 1.96
N THR A 215 33.44 70.00 0.75
CA THR A 215 34.12 70.79 -0.32
C THR A 215 33.81 72.30 -0.24
N GLY A 216 33.16 72.74 0.83
CA GLY A 216 32.75 74.13 1.00
C GLY A 216 33.92 75.03 1.42
N VAL A 217 33.95 76.24 0.88
CA VAL A 217 34.77 77.34 1.40
C VAL A 217 33.89 78.12 2.37
N VAL A 218 34.37 78.33 3.60
CA VAL A 218 33.74 79.25 4.56
C VAL A 218 34.59 80.50 4.62
N GLU A 219 34.01 81.66 4.37
CA GLU A 219 34.70 82.92 4.59
C GLU A 219 34.67 83.24 6.08
N VAL A 220 35.86 83.30 6.68
CA VAL A 220 36.05 83.74 8.06
C VAL A 220 36.26 85.26 8.01
N PRO A 221 35.51 86.07 8.79
CA PRO A 221 35.71 87.51 8.85
C PRO A 221 37.18 87.83 9.18
N GLY A 222 37.80 88.71 8.40
CA GLY A 222 39.17 89.17 8.63
C GLY A 222 39.32 89.98 9.91
N THR A 223 40.55 90.25 10.32
CA THR A 223 40.85 91.14 11.46
C THR A 223 40.44 92.59 11.13
N SER A 224 39.88 93.32 12.10
CA SER A 224 39.57 94.75 11.94
C SER A 224 40.83 95.62 11.91
N ALA A 225 40.78 96.75 11.19
CA ALA A 225 41.87 97.72 11.09
C ALA A 225 42.16 98.38 12.44
N ARG A 226 43.43 98.62 12.76
CA ARG A 226 43.88 99.36 13.96
C ARG A 226 44.74 100.54 13.58
N GLY A 227 44.57 101.65 14.29
CA GLY A 227 45.34 102.88 14.10
C GLY A 227 45.46 103.66 15.40
N ARG A 228 46.16 104.80 15.34
CA ARG A 228 46.25 105.75 16.44
C ARG A 228 45.77 107.11 15.99
N VAL A 229 44.97 107.76 16.83
CA VAL A 229 44.41 109.09 16.58
C VAL A 229 44.90 110.04 17.66
N LEU A 230 45.26 111.26 17.27
CA LEU A 230 45.70 112.32 18.16
C LEU A 230 44.53 113.25 18.49
N PHE A 231 44.11 113.29 19.75
CA PHE A 231 43.15 114.28 20.23
C PHE A 231 43.88 115.54 20.70
N VAL A 232 43.26 116.70 20.46
CA VAL A 232 43.75 118.01 20.92
C VAL A 232 42.64 118.68 21.73
N ASN A 233 42.92 119.06 22.98
CA ASN A 233 41.97 119.81 23.80
C ASN A 233 42.10 121.31 23.50
N GLU A 234 41.06 121.89 22.90
CA GLU A 234 40.95 123.33 22.66
C GLU A 234 40.23 124.09 23.79
N THR A 235 39.88 123.40 24.88
CA THR A 235 39.20 124.00 26.04
C THR A 235 40.14 124.16 27.24
N ALA A 236 39.79 125.07 28.16
CA ALA A 236 40.54 125.30 29.40
C ALA A 236 40.18 124.29 30.52
N ASP A 237 39.19 123.42 30.28
CA ASP A 237 38.74 122.40 31.22
C ASP A 237 39.21 121.00 30.80
N PRO A 238 39.42 120.06 31.74
CA PRO A 238 39.81 118.70 31.40
C PRO A 238 38.66 117.95 30.70
N VAL A 239 38.98 117.23 29.62
CA VAL A 239 38.01 116.45 28.82
C VAL A 239 38.33 114.97 28.91
N VAL A 240 37.33 114.15 29.24
CA VAL A 240 37.46 112.69 29.31
C VAL A 240 36.81 112.07 28.06
N ILE A 241 37.58 111.28 27.32
CA ILE A 241 37.12 110.50 26.17
C ILE A 241 37.04 109.04 26.61
N PRO A 242 35.84 108.47 26.82
CA PRO A 242 35.70 107.07 27.21
C PRO A 242 36.13 106.11 26.10
N ALA A 243 36.48 104.89 26.49
CA ALA A 243 36.61 103.78 25.55
C ALA A 243 35.26 103.51 24.86
N GLY A 244 35.30 103.19 23.58
CA GLY A 244 34.12 103.00 22.73
C GLY A 244 33.56 104.29 22.11
N THR A 245 34.28 105.41 22.17
CA THR A 245 33.90 106.63 21.46
C THR A 245 34.04 106.41 19.96
N GLU A 246 32.98 106.70 19.20
CA GLU A 246 32.93 106.51 17.75
C GLU A 246 33.47 107.73 17.00
N LEU A 247 34.44 107.50 16.12
CA LEU A 247 35.02 108.46 15.19
C LEU A 247 34.65 108.03 13.78
N SER A 248 34.13 108.95 12.98
CA SER A 248 33.76 108.66 11.59
C SER A 248 34.69 109.39 10.64
N THR A 249 35.23 108.68 9.65
CA THR A 249 35.99 109.30 8.56
C THR A 249 35.05 109.96 7.55
N GLU A 250 35.57 110.85 6.71
CA GLU A 250 34.82 111.45 5.60
C GLU A 250 34.24 110.41 4.62
N THR A 251 34.86 109.23 4.55
CA THR A 251 34.43 108.08 3.75
C THR A 251 33.33 107.23 4.41
N GLY A 252 32.88 107.60 5.61
CA GLY A 252 31.82 106.93 6.35
C GLY A 252 32.25 105.67 7.13
N VAL A 253 33.56 105.44 7.28
CA VAL A 253 34.09 104.32 8.06
C VAL A 253 34.14 104.72 9.54
N VAL A 254 33.65 103.83 10.42
CA VAL A 254 33.56 104.10 11.86
C VAL A 254 34.66 103.36 12.61
N PHE A 255 35.36 104.11 13.46
CA PHE A 255 36.39 103.62 14.38
C PHE A 255 35.93 103.83 15.82
N GLN A 256 36.28 102.92 16.72
CA GLN A 256 36.03 103.03 18.16
C GLN A 256 37.34 103.12 18.94
N THR A 257 37.39 104.00 19.93
CA THR A 257 38.53 104.08 20.88
C THR A 257 38.60 102.83 21.74
N LEU A 258 39.80 102.25 21.91
CA LEU A 258 39.98 101.06 22.76
C LEU A 258 40.16 101.41 24.24
N GLU A 259 40.67 102.61 24.52
CA GLU A 259 41.06 103.02 25.86
C GLU A 259 40.41 104.37 26.22
N THR A 260 40.20 104.57 27.52
CA THR A 260 39.69 105.84 28.06
C THR A 260 40.87 106.77 28.30
N ILE A 261 40.84 107.98 27.71
CA ILE A 261 41.89 108.98 27.92
C ILE A 261 41.32 110.26 28.52
N THR A 262 42.13 110.94 29.34
CA THR A 262 41.78 112.24 29.92
C THR A 262 42.77 113.28 29.43
N LEU A 263 42.28 114.27 28.70
CA LEU A 263 43.04 115.43 28.27
C LEU A 263 43.06 116.46 29.40
N ALA A 264 44.22 117.04 29.70
CA ALA A 264 44.35 118.06 30.73
C ALA A 264 43.63 119.36 30.33
N GLY A 265 43.16 120.14 31.31
CA GLY A 265 42.55 121.46 31.10
C GLY A 265 43.58 122.54 30.76
N VAL A 266 44.33 122.33 29.68
CA VAL A 266 45.32 123.27 29.16
C VAL A 266 45.11 123.37 27.66
N LEU A 267 44.99 124.60 27.16
CA LEU A 267 44.86 124.88 25.73
C LEU A 267 45.99 124.20 24.94
N GLY A 268 45.60 123.31 24.03
CA GLY A 268 46.52 122.56 23.17
C GLY A 268 47.10 121.29 23.79
N SER A 269 46.58 120.79 24.92
CA SER A 269 47.01 119.47 25.43
C SER A 269 46.65 118.37 24.42
N THR A 270 47.58 117.46 24.14
CA THR A 270 47.38 116.39 23.18
C THR A 270 47.47 115.01 23.82
N ALA A 271 46.72 114.04 23.29
CA ALA A 271 46.87 112.64 23.69
C ALA A 271 46.54 111.69 22.54
N GLU A 272 47.32 110.61 22.42
CA GLU A 272 47.20 109.60 21.37
C GLU A 272 46.43 108.38 21.91
N VAL A 273 45.43 107.91 21.16
CA VAL A 273 44.59 106.77 21.54
C VAL A 273 44.54 105.75 20.42
N GLU A 274 44.60 104.45 20.78
CA GLU A 274 44.39 103.36 19.83
C GLU A 274 42.91 103.24 19.46
N VAL A 275 42.64 103.12 18.16
CA VAL A 275 41.30 102.97 17.59
C VAL A 275 41.21 101.70 16.75
N THR A 276 40.04 101.07 16.72
CA THR A 276 39.75 99.88 15.90
C THR A 276 38.52 100.12 15.03
N ALA A 277 38.57 99.69 13.76
CA ALA A 277 37.43 99.75 12.86
C ALA A 277 36.30 98.83 13.35
N VAL A 278 35.07 99.35 13.35
CA VAL A 278 33.87 98.59 13.76
C VAL A 278 33.56 97.47 12.76
N SER A 279 33.77 97.73 11.46
CA SER A 279 33.59 96.74 10.40
C SER A 279 34.89 95.98 10.11
N PRO A 280 34.94 94.65 10.29
CA PRO A 280 36.09 93.83 9.93
C PRO A 280 36.24 93.67 8.41
N GLY A 281 37.49 93.54 7.93
CA GLY A 281 37.78 93.29 6.51
C GLY A 281 38.20 94.55 5.73
N PRO A 282 38.35 94.44 4.39
CA PRO A 282 38.92 95.51 3.57
C PRO A 282 38.08 96.79 3.56
N GLU A 283 36.78 96.70 3.83
CA GLU A 283 35.87 97.84 3.91
C GLU A 283 36.15 98.75 5.12
N GLY A 284 36.79 98.22 6.18
CA GLY A 284 37.19 98.99 7.36
C GLY A 284 38.57 99.64 7.27
N ASN A 285 39.28 99.49 6.14
CA ASN A 285 40.62 100.05 5.96
C ASN A 285 40.55 101.46 5.38
N VAL A 286 41.26 102.41 6.01
CA VAL A 286 41.42 103.78 5.50
C VAL A 286 42.91 104.14 5.41
N PRO A 287 43.31 105.05 4.49
CA PRO A 287 44.67 105.58 4.45
C PRO A 287 45.03 106.35 5.73
N ALA A 288 46.32 106.54 6.01
CA ALA A 288 46.75 107.40 7.11
C ALA A 288 46.17 108.83 6.98
N ASP A 289 45.96 109.48 8.12
CA ASP A 289 45.50 110.88 8.24
C ASP A 289 44.08 111.19 7.71
N THR A 290 43.21 110.18 7.59
CA THR A 290 41.80 110.36 7.17
C THR A 290 40.78 110.28 8.31
N VAL A 291 41.24 110.02 9.53
CA VAL A 291 40.41 110.10 10.75
C VAL A 291 40.61 111.47 11.36
N THR A 292 39.58 112.31 11.33
CA THR A 292 39.58 113.68 11.83
C THR A 292 38.59 113.87 12.98
#